data_AF-A0A2W6VR01-F1
#
_entry.id   AF-A0A2W6VR01-F1
#
_cell.length_a   1.000
_cell.length_b   1.000
_cell.length_c   1.000
_cell.angle_alpha   90.00
_cell.angle_beta   90.00
_cell.angle_gamma   90.00
#
_symmetry.space_group_name_H-M   'P 1'
#
loop_
_entity.id
_entity.type
_entity.pdbx_description
1 polymer ?
#
loop_
_entity_poly.entity_id
_entity_poly.type
_entity_poly.pdbx_seq_one_letter_code
_entity_poly.pdbx_strand_id
1 'polypeptide(L)'
;MLSLAGCQDIPFVSDQCQAEIKKNVINPETVEFFEKSDSSLAEFEESVFRSLKEEMLSKVDWSERSDRQYEIESEARSISTALAKDNSDASFVRIRMKADGRLGNKITAHMICAKKKNSCTCVQEAGTL
;
A
#
# COMPACT_ATOMS: atom_id res chain seq x y z
N MET A 1 -27.80 7.18 -21.11
CA MET A 1 -26.32 7.16 -21.04
C MET A 1 -25.92 7.88 -19.78
N LEU A 2 -25.55 7.15 -18.73
CA LEU A 2 -25.00 7.74 -17.50
C LEU A 2 -23.58 8.20 -17.81
N SER A 3 -23.42 9.51 -17.91
CA SER A 3 -22.14 10.18 -18.11
C SER A 3 -21.29 9.98 -16.85
N LEU A 4 -20.22 9.17 -16.96
CA LEU A 4 -19.16 9.02 -15.95
C LEU A 4 -18.27 10.28 -15.95
N ALA A 5 -18.87 11.40 -15.55
CA ALA A 5 -18.12 12.59 -15.14
C ALA A 5 -17.78 12.42 -13.65
N GLY A 6 -16.52 12.08 -13.35
CA GLY A 6 -16.08 11.92 -11.96
C GLY A 6 -14.63 11.49 -11.74
N CYS A 7 -13.95 10.87 -12.71
CA CYS A 7 -12.51 10.70 -12.64
C CYS A 7 -11.84 11.90 -13.31
N GLN A 8 -11.80 13.05 -12.62
CA GLN A 8 -10.79 14.03 -12.96
C GLN A 8 -9.44 13.36 -12.73
N ASP A 9 -8.68 13.19 -13.82
CA ASP A 9 -7.28 12.82 -13.80
C ASP A 9 -6.59 13.52 -12.64
N ILE A 10 -6.11 12.75 -11.67
CA ILE A 10 -5.16 13.27 -10.69
C ILE A 10 -3.85 13.34 -11.46
N PRO A 11 -3.33 14.54 -11.79
CA PRO A 11 -2.24 14.68 -12.76
C PRO A 11 -0.90 14.08 -12.29
N PHE A 12 -0.84 13.52 -11.08
CA PHE A 12 0.40 13.14 -10.40
C PHE A 12 0.53 11.64 -10.10
N VAL A 13 -0.58 10.91 -9.90
CA VAL A 13 -0.55 9.45 -9.74
C VAL A 13 -0.55 8.79 -11.11
N SER A 14 0.62 8.31 -11.55
CA SER A 14 0.76 7.68 -12.87
C SER A 14 -0.22 6.51 -13.05
N ASP A 15 -0.71 6.31 -14.27
CA ASP A 15 -1.58 5.19 -14.67
C ASP A 15 -1.06 3.83 -14.17
N GLN A 16 0.27 3.67 -14.10
CA GLN A 16 0.93 2.48 -13.56
C GLN A 16 0.62 2.24 -12.08
N CYS A 17 0.63 3.28 -11.23
CA CYS A 17 0.30 3.16 -9.82
C CYS A 17 -1.20 2.93 -9.62
N GLN A 18 -2.05 3.58 -10.42
CA GLN A 18 -3.49 3.34 -10.38
C GLN A 18 -3.82 1.90 -10.79
N ALA A 19 -3.16 1.37 -11.83
CA ALA A 19 -3.33 -0.01 -12.27
C ALA A 19 -2.89 -1.00 -11.19
N GLU A 20 -1.78 -0.75 -10.50
CA GLU A 20 -1.31 -1.61 -9.41
C GLU A 20 -2.25 -1.60 -8.21
N ILE A 21 -2.78 -0.43 -7.82
CA ILE A 21 -3.76 -0.33 -6.72
C ILE A 21 -5.06 -1.05 -7.10
N LYS A 22 -5.55 -0.85 -8.32
CA LYS A 22 -6.80 -1.48 -8.81
C LYS A 22 -6.75 -3.01 -8.81
N LYS A 23 -5.56 -3.63 -8.95
CA LYS A 23 -5.42 -5.10 -8.82
C LYS A 23 -5.75 -5.61 -7.41
N ASN A 24 -5.59 -4.76 -6.40
CA ASN A 24 -5.74 -5.13 -4.99
C ASN A 24 -7.15 -4.80 -4.43
N VAL A 25 -8.06 -4.28 -5.27
CA VAL A 25 -9.42 -3.88 -4.85
C VAL A 25 -10.48 -4.74 -5.55
N ILE A 26 -11.52 -5.12 -4.81
CA ILE A 26 -12.61 -5.98 -5.29
C ILE A 26 -13.41 -5.31 -6.43
N ASN A 27 -13.67 -3.99 -6.31
CA ASN A 27 -14.41 -3.18 -7.29
C ASN A 27 -13.54 -1.97 -7.72
N PRO A 28 -12.62 -2.14 -8.69
CA PRO A 28 -11.62 -1.13 -9.05
C PRO A 28 -12.21 0.18 -9.60
N GLU A 29 -13.44 0.16 -10.10
CA GLU A 29 -14.19 1.34 -10.57
C GLU A 29 -14.67 2.24 -9.43
N THR A 30 -14.73 1.74 -8.20
CA THR A 30 -15.16 2.50 -7.02
C THR A 30 -14.01 3.21 -6.30
N VAL A 31 -12.78 3.02 -6.81
CA VAL A 31 -11.56 3.56 -6.19
C VAL A 31 -11.44 5.05 -6.48
N GLU A 32 -11.68 5.86 -5.47
CA GLU A 32 -11.36 7.29 -5.46
C GLU A 32 -9.96 7.48 -4.86
N PHE A 33 -9.06 8.10 -5.61
CA PHE A 33 -7.70 8.39 -5.17
C PHE A 33 -7.63 9.80 -4.57
N PHE A 34 -6.92 9.92 -3.44
CA PHE A 34 -6.65 11.19 -2.78
C PHE A 34 -5.18 11.21 -2.40
N GLU A 35 -4.37 11.97 -3.15
CA GLU A 35 -2.96 12.13 -2.83
C GLU A 35 -2.79 12.96 -1.55
N LYS A 36 -1.89 12.50 -0.69
CA LYS A 36 -1.55 13.21 0.54
C LYS A 36 -0.03 13.19 0.67
N SER A 37 0.61 14.20 0.07
CA SER A 37 2.03 14.58 0.18
C SER A 37 3.07 13.62 -0.41
N ASP A 38 4.24 14.21 -0.71
CA ASP A 38 5.50 13.52 -0.92
C ASP A 38 5.84 12.73 0.35
N SER A 39 5.99 11.41 0.22
CA SER A 39 6.49 10.57 1.30
C SER A 39 7.99 10.39 1.19
N SER A 40 8.61 9.94 2.27
CA SER A 40 10.02 9.59 2.28
C SER A 40 10.25 8.10 2.07
N LEU A 41 11.48 7.74 1.66
CA LEU A 41 11.95 6.35 1.62
C LEU A 41 11.78 5.65 2.98
N ALA A 42 12.04 6.37 4.08
CA ALA A 42 11.89 5.84 5.43
C ALA A 42 10.43 5.53 5.79
N GLU A 43 9.48 6.36 5.36
CA GLU A 43 8.05 6.07 5.55
C GLU A 43 7.60 4.86 4.72
N PHE A 44 8.10 4.72 3.49
CA PHE A 44 7.85 3.55 2.66
C PHE A 44 8.40 2.27 3.32
N GLU A 45 9.65 2.30 3.77
CA GLU A 45 10.29 1.18 4.46
C GLU A 45 9.51 0.75 5.72
N GLU A 46 9.13 1.71 6.56
CA GLU A 46 8.35 1.45 7.78
C GLU A 46 6.96 0.87 7.46
N SER A 47 6.30 1.34 6.39
CA SER A 47 5.01 0.81 5.95
C SER A 47 5.12 -0.64 5.46
N VAL A 48 6.15 -0.94 4.67
CA VAL A 48 6.49 -2.31 4.24
C VAL A 48 6.76 -3.19 5.45
N PHE A 49 7.61 -2.73 6.37
CA PHE A 49 7.96 -3.47 7.59
C PHE A 49 6.72 -3.85 8.40
N ARG A 50 5.82 -2.90 8.67
CA ARG A 50 4.61 -3.16 9.45
C ARG A 50 3.69 -4.16 8.77
N SER A 51 3.47 -3.99 7.47
CA SER A 51 2.57 -4.85 6.70
C SER A 51 3.10 -6.28 6.60
N LEU A 52 4.41 -6.44 6.32
CA LEU A 52 5.07 -7.75 6.33
C LEU A 52 5.02 -8.39 7.71
N LYS A 53 5.29 -7.63 8.77
CA LYS A 53 5.23 -8.14 10.14
C LYS A 53 3.84 -8.67 10.48
N GLU A 54 2.79 -7.91 10.18
CA GLU A 54 1.41 -8.34 10.41
C GLU A 54 1.05 -9.58 9.60
N GLU A 55 1.44 -9.64 8.33
CA GLU A 55 1.23 -10.80 7.47
C GLU A 55 1.95 -12.05 8.02
N MET A 56 3.22 -11.91 8.39
CA MET A 56 4.02 -13.02 8.94
C MET A 56 3.46 -13.50 10.29
N LEU A 57 3.11 -12.58 11.20
CA LEU A 57 2.46 -12.93 12.47
C LEU A 57 1.11 -13.61 12.27
N SER A 58 0.36 -13.26 11.23
CA SER A 58 -0.93 -13.90 10.91
C SER A 58 -0.79 -15.39 10.59
N LYS A 59 0.39 -15.82 10.11
CA LYS A 59 0.72 -17.21 9.76
C LYS A 59 1.28 -18.02 10.94
N VAL A 60 1.59 -17.37 12.06
CA VAL A 60 2.13 -18.01 13.27
C VAL A 60 1.02 -18.22 14.29
N ASP A 61 0.99 -19.43 14.87
CA ASP A 61 0.05 -19.78 15.93
C ASP A 61 0.18 -18.80 17.10
N TRP A 62 -0.95 -18.41 17.68
CA TRP A 62 -0.99 -17.41 18.73
C TRP A 62 -0.17 -17.81 19.95
N SER A 63 -0.05 -19.11 20.26
CA SER A 63 0.78 -19.58 21.38
C SER A 63 2.29 -19.43 21.16
N GLU A 64 2.73 -19.35 19.91
CA GLU A 64 4.16 -19.26 19.54
C GLU A 64 4.59 -17.83 19.19
N ARG A 65 3.64 -16.89 19.11
CA ARG A 65 3.91 -15.52 18.64
C ARG A 65 4.95 -14.79 19.48
N SER A 66 4.91 -14.91 20.80
CA SER A 66 5.86 -14.24 21.68
C SER A 66 7.29 -14.75 21.47
N ASP A 67 7.45 -16.06 21.27
CA ASP A 67 8.76 -16.69 21.07
C ASP A 67 9.35 -16.34 19.70
N ARG A 68 8.49 -16.23 18.69
CA ARG A 68 8.90 -15.96 17.31
C ARG A 68 8.87 -14.48 16.91
N GLN A 69 8.37 -13.60 17.78
CA GLN A 69 8.19 -12.18 17.47
C GLN A 69 9.51 -11.53 17.02
N TYR A 70 10.62 -11.84 17.71
CA TYR A 70 11.92 -11.29 17.38
C TYR A 70 12.42 -11.73 15.99
N GLU A 71 12.30 -13.02 15.67
CA GLU A 71 12.72 -13.56 14.37
C GLU A 71 11.91 -12.94 13.24
N ILE A 72 10.59 -12.84 13.41
CA ILE A 72 9.68 -12.23 12.45
C ILE A 72 10.01 -10.74 12.27
N GLU A 73 10.26 -10.00 13.34
CA GLU A 73 10.66 -8.59 13.26
C GLU A 73 12.00 -8.41 12.55
N SER A 74 12.97 -9.28 12.82
CA SER A 74 14.28 -9.25 12.16
C SER A 74 14.17 -9.53 10.66
N GLU A 75 13.43 -10.57 10.29
CA GLU A 75 13.23 -10.96 8.88
C GLU A 75 12.42 -9.92 8.11
N ALA A 76 11.29 -9.45 8.68
CA ALA A 76 10.48 -8.40 8.09
C ALA A 76 11.30 -7.11 7.86
N ARG A 77 12.20 -6.78 8.80
CA ARG A 77 13.08 -5.61 8.67
C ARG A 77 14.14 -5.80 7.60
N SER A 78 14.73 -6.99 7.49
CA SER A 78 15.67 -7.33 6.42
C SER A 78 15.02 -7.18 5.03
N ILE A 79 13.82 -7.74 4.85
CA ILE A 79 13.05 -7.66 3.60
C ILE A 79 12.65 -6.21 3.31
N SER A 80 12.16 -5.46 4.31
CA SER A 80 11.76 -4.06 4.10
C SER A 80 12.92 -3.18 3.68
N THR A 81 14.10 -3.32 4.31
CA THR A 81 15.30 -2.57 3.93
C THR A 81 15.78 -2.93 2.52
N ALA A 82 15.73 -4.21 2.14
CA ALA A 82 16.07 -4.63 0.78
C ALA A 82 15.13 -4.00 -0.26
N LEU A 83 13.82 -4.05 -0.02
CA LEU A 83 12.81 -3.46 -0.91
C LEU A 83 12.92 -1.93 -0.97
N ALA A 84 13.21 -1.28 0.15
CA ALA A 84 13.45 0.16 0.21
C ALA A 84 14.70 0.53 -0.60
N LYS A 85 15.80 -0.20 -0.44
CA LYS A 85 17.04 0.00 -1.22
C LYS A 85 16.78 -0.15 -2.72
N ASP A 86 16.02 -1.17 -3.12
CA ASP A 86 15.63 -1.40 -4.51
C ASP A 86 14.77 -0.26 -5.07
N ASN A 87 14.14 0.56 -4.23
CA ASN A 87 13.35 1.72 -4.60
C ASN A 87 13.97 3.05 -4.17
N SER A 88 15.25 3.09 -3.81
CA SER A 88 15.94 4.30 -3.30
C SER A 88 15.98 5.47 -4.30
N ASP A 89 15.86 5.17 -5.60
CA ASP A 89 15.77 6.12 -6.70
C ASP A 89 14.32 6.47 -7.10
N ALA A 90 13.32 5.90 -6.43
CA ALA A 90 11.92 6.15 -6.71
C ALA A 90 11.44 7.46 -6.07
N SER A 91 10.39 8.04 -6.66
CA SER A 91 9.58 9.05 -5.99
C SER A 91 8.50 8.36 -5.17
N PHE A 92 8.27 8.80 -3.93
CA PHE A 92 7.28 8.17 -3.05
C PHE A 92 6.05 9.06 -2.91
N VAL A 93 4.89 8.46 -3.11
CA VAL A 93 3.61 9.14 -2.98
C VAL A 93 2.72 8.36 -2.02
N ARG A 94 2.16 9.04 -1.02
CA ARG A 94 1.11 8.48 -0.17
C ARG A 94 -0.24 8.77 -0.80
N ILE A 95 -0.99 7.70 -1.02
CA ILE A 95 -2.28 7.68 -1.68
C ILE A 95 -3.31 7.18 -0.67
N ARG A 96 -4.30 7.99 -0.38
CA ARG A 96 -5.52 7.54 0.28
C ARG A 96 -6.47 7.05 -0.80
N MET A 97 -7.00 5.84 -0.64
CA MET A 97 -8.06 5.32 -1.49
C MET A 97 -9.37 5.21 -0.71
N LYS A 98 -10.48 5.46 -1.39
CA LYS A 98 -11.82 5.06 -0.92
C LYS A 98 -12.43 4.11 -1.93
N ALA A 99 -13.04 3.03 -1.48
CA ALA A 99 -13.71 2.06 -2.34
C ALA A 99 -15.00 1.56 -1.68
N ASP A 100 -15.94 1.07 -2.48
CA ASP A 100 -17.13 0.39 -1.95
C ASP A 100 -16.80 -1.07 -1.62
N GLY A 101 -16.92 -1.42 -0.34
CA GLY A 101 -16.77 -2.78 0.14
C GLY A 101 -17.94 -3.68 -0.24
N ARG A 102 -17.78 -5.00 -0.05
CA ARG A 102 -18.75 -6.06 -0.40
C ARG A 102 -20.16 -5.90 0.19
N LEU A 103 -20.39 -4.97 1.12
CA LEU A 103 -21.67 -4.76 1.82
C LEU A 103 -22.14 -3.29 1.78
N GLY A 104 -21.64 -2.48 0.85
CA GLY A 104 -22.02 -1.06 0.75
C GLY A 104 -21.36 -0.15 1.79
N ASN A 105 -20.39 -0.68 2.56
CA ASN A 105 -19.55 0.12 3.44
C ASN A 105 -18.44 0.78 2.63
N LYS A 106 -18.21 2.08 2.84
CA LYS A 106 -17.05 2.77 2.29
C LYS A 106 -15.80 2.35 3.05
N ILE A 107 -14.88 1.71 2.35
CA ILE A 107 -13.56 1.32 2.83
C ILE A 107 -12.61 2.49 2.56
N THR A 108 -11.83 2.91 3.55
CA THR A 108 -10.78 3.92 3.36
C THR A 108 -9.45 3.31 3.73
N ALA A 109 -8.59 3.17 2.73
CA ALA A 109 -7.24 2.68 2.94
C ALA A 109 -6.20 3.73 2.59
N HIS A 110 -5.03 3.60 3.20
CA HIS A 110 -3.86 4.41 2.87
C HIS A 110 -2.80 3.48 2.30
N MET A 111 -2.14 3.92 1.24
CA MET A 111 -1.09 3.19 0.54
C MET A 111 0.08 4.12 0.31
N ILE A 112 1.29 3.59 0.36
CA ILE A 112 2.49 4.30 -0.10
C ILE A 112 2.97 3.60 -1.37
N CYS A 113 3.15 4.36 -2.44
CA CYS A 113 3.65 3.86 -3.71
C CYS A 113 5.03 4.42 -4.00
N ALA A 114 5.96 3.52 -4.33
CA ALA A 114 7.25 3.84 -4.91
C ALA A 114 7.13 3.88 -6.44
N LYS A 115 7.30 5.05 -7.04
CA LYS A 115 7.18 5.29 -8.48
C LYS A 115 8.56 5.42 -9.11
N LYS A 116 8.87 4.52 -10.04
CA LYS A 116 9.98 4.64 -10.98
C LYS A 116 9.46 5.00 -12.37
N LYS A 117 10.38 5.28 -13.30
CA LYS A 117 10.04 5.65 -14.69
C LYS A 117 9.12 4.62 -15.39
N ASN A 118 9.26 3.32 -15.08
CA ASN A 118 8.55 2.22 -15.74
C ASN A 118 7.92 1.19 -14.77
N SER A 119 7.91 1.47 -13.47
CA SER A 119 7.32 0.56 -12.49
C SER A 119 6.72 1.34 -11.34
N CYS A 120 5.65 0.80 -10.76
CA CYS A 120 5.10 1.31 -9.52
C CYS A 120 4.86 0.14 -8.56
N THR A 121 5.36 0.27 -7.34
CA THR A 121 5.17 -0.71 -6.27
C THR A 121 4.41 -0.03 -5.16
N CYS A 122 3.21 -0.53 -4.83
CA CYS A 122 2.35 0.04 -3.82
C CYS A 122 2.19 -0.91 -2.65
N VAL A 123 2.28 -0.37 -1.43
CA VAL A 123 2.06 -1.12 -0.20
C VAL A 123 0.95 -0.45 0.58
N GLN A 124 -0.04 -1.24 1.01
CA GLN A 124 -1.08 -0.79 1.91
C GLN A 124 -0.49 -0.54 3.29
N GLU A 125 -0.75 0.62 3.90
CA GLU A 125 -0.33 0.88 5.26
C GLU A 125 -1.11 -0.04 6.22
N ALA A 126 -0.38 -0.78 7.05
CA ALA A 126 -0.92 -1.58 8.15
C ALA A 126 -1.95 -0.82 9.00
N GLY A 127 -3.01 -1.51 9.43
CA GLY A 127 -4.12 -0.91 10.20
C GLY A 127 -5.13 -0.10 9.38
N THR A 128 -5.08 -0.18 8.05
CA THR A 128 -6.11 0.37 7.17
C THR A 128 -7.14 -0.70 6.79
N LEU A 129 -8.42 -0.38 6.99
CA LEU A 129 -9.59 -1.26 6.85
C LEU A 129 -9.97 -1.47 5.39
#